data_AF-A0A1F6BEE3-F1
#
_entry.id   AF-A0A1F6BEE3-F1
#
_cell.length_a   1.000
_cell.length_b   1.000
_cell.length_c   1.000
_cell.angle_alpha   90.00
_cell.angle_beta   90.00
_cell.angle_gamma   90.00
#
_symmetry.space_group_name_H-M   'P 1'
#
loop_
_entity.id
_entity.type
_entity.pdbx_description
1 polymer ?
#
loop_
_entity_poly.entity_id
_entity_poly.type
_entity_poly.pdbx_seq_one_letter_code
_entity_poly.pdbx_strand_id
1 'polypeptide(L)'
;MDRRIAFLKPRLLNLLLTLLVLCLPILREQYNHGQYVTWYRPIVVIFDNLQNLRQPKLLLIMTLFVFIIYFLVSLAIAGLSKFILPILKRHR
;
A
#
# COMPACT_ATOMS: atom_id res chain seq x y z
N MET A 1 -5.90 -25.86 6.51
CA MET A 1 -5.55 -24.54 5.98
C MET A 1 -4.14 -24.18 6.42
N ASP A 2 -3.19 -24.24 5.50
CA ASP A 2 -1.77 -24.02 5.75
C ASP A 2 -1.48 -22.68 6.42
N ARG A 3 -0.80 -22.72 7.57
CA ARG A 3 -0.31 -21.54 8.31
C ARG A 3 0.60 -20.63 7.46
N ARG A 4 1.11 -21.13 6.33
CA ARG A 4 2.01 -20.39 5.43
C ARG A 4 1.36 -19.18 4.76
N ILE A 5 0.04 -19.16 4.55
CA ILE A 5 -0.67 -18.07 3.83
C ILE A 5 -1.48 -17.19 4.81
N ALA A 6 -1.41 -17.47 6.11
CA ALA A 6 -2.19 -16.75 7.12
C ALA A 6 -1.87 -15.24 7.20
N PHE A 7 -0.72 -14.81 6.66
CA PHE A 7 -0.35 -13.40 6.56
C PHE A 7 -1.24 -12.64 5.57
N LEU A 8 -1.58 -13.27 4.43
CA LEU A 8 -2.39 -12.66 3.37
C LEU A 8 -3.87 -12.50 3.75
N LYS A 9 -4.29 -13.13 4.86
CA LYS A 9 -5.66 -13.04 5.37
C LYS A 9 -5.98 -11.58 5.68
N PRO A 10 -7.08 -11.01 5.14
CA PRO A 10 -7.46 -9.62 5.39
C PRO A 10 -7.72 -9.43 6.89
N ARG A 11 -6.76 -8.77 7.55
CA ARG A 11 -6.91 -8.30 8.93
C ARG A 11 -7.20 -6.82 8.90
N LEU A 12 -8.03 -6.35 9.82
CA LEU A 12 -8.39 -4.93 9.94
C LEU A 12 -7.15 -4.03 9.99
N LEU A 13 -6.11 -4.45 10.72
CA LEU A 13 -4.85 -3.74 10.81
C LEU A 13 -4.11 -3.63 9.46
N ASN A 14 -4.08 -4.71 8.67
CA ASN A 14 -3.44 -4.71 7.36
C ASN A 14 -4.15 -3.72 6.43
N LEU A 15 -5.49 -3.76 6.42
CA LEU A 15 -6.32 -2.85 5.61
C LEU A 15 -6.12 -1.38 6.03
N LEU A 16 -6.14 -1.10 7.33
CA LEU A 16 -5.90 0.24 7.88
C LEU A 16 -4.53 0.78 7.48
N LEU A 17 -3.48 -0.04 7.60
CA LEU A 17 -2.12 0.37 7.23
C LEU A 17 -1.96 0.54 5.72
N THR A 18 -2.55 -0.33 4.91
CA THR A 18 -2.59 -0.14 3.45
C THR A 18 -3.31 1.16 3.09
N LEU A 19 -4.45 1.45 3.70
CA LEU A 19 -5.18 2.70 3.48
C LEU A 19 -4.35 3.92 3.89
N LEU A 20 -3.67 3.84 5.05
CA LEU A 20 -2.78 4.89 5.53
C LEU A 20 -1.67 5.19 4.51
N VAL A 21 -1.03 4.15 3.96
CA VAL A 21 0.02 4.31 2.95
C VAL A 21 -0.56 4.92 1.66
N LEU A 22 -1.73 4.49 1.22
CA LEU A 22 -2.39 5.04 0.02
C LEU A 22 -2.82 6.52 0.18
N CYS A 23 -2.99 6.99 1.42
CA CYS A 23 -3.25 8.39 1.73
C CYS A 23 -1.99 9.27 1.74
N LEU A 24 -0.78 8.68 1.77
CA LEU A 24 0.47 9.43 1.73
C LEU A 24 0.76 9.96 0.32
N PRO A 25 1.40 11.13 0.19
CA PRO A 25 1.76 11.70 -1.10
C PRO A 25 3.02 11.01 -1.67
N ILE A 26 2.85 9.81 -2.22
CA ILE A 26 3.97 8.95 -2.67
C ILE A 26 4.21 9.06 -4.19
N LEU A 27 3.17 9.36 -4.97
CA LEU A 27 3.29 9.45 -6.43
C LEU A 27 3.88 10.81 -6.80
N ARG A 28 5.05 10.81 -7.42
CA ARG A 28 5.70 12.04 -7.89
C ARG A 28 5.54 12.16 -9.38
N GLU A 29 4.93 13.25 -9.84
CA GLU A 29 4.99 13.63 -11.24
C GLU A 29 6.21 14.52 -11.46
N GLN A 30 7.10 14.08 -12.36
CA GLN A 30 8.24 14.88 -12.79
C GLN A 30 7.89 15.54 -14.10
N TYR A 31 7.46 16.80 -14.04
CA TYR A 31 7.33 17.61 -15.24
C TYR A 31 8.72 18.12 -15.66
N ASN A 32 9.26 17.54 -16.71
CA ASN A 32 10.51 17.99 -17.32
C ASN A 32 10.16 19.07 -18.35
N HIS A 33 10.50 20.33 -18.04
CA HIS A 33 10.60 21.53 -18.90
C HIS A 33 10.48 22.86 -18.09
N GLY A 34 10.58 22.86 -16.74
CA GLY A 34 10.72 24.13 -15.99
C GLY A 34 10.07 24.23 -14.60
N GLN A 35 10.06 23.15 -13.81
CA GLN A 35 9.67 23.11 -12.39
C GLN A 35 8.18 23.24 -12.07
N TYR A 36 7.51 22.09 -12.01
CA TYR A 36 6.60 21.77 -10.90
C TYR A 36 6.80 20.30 -10.52
N VAL A 37 7.16 20.04 -9.26
CA VAL A 37 7.18 18.67 -8.70
C VAL A 37 5.93 18.54 -7.85
N THR A 38 4.92 17.90 -8.41
CA THR A 38 3.65 17.68 -7.71
C THR A 38 3.64 16.28 -7.13
N TRP A 39 3.35 16.19 -5.83
CA TRP A 39 3.17 14.92 -5.14
C TRP A 39 1.69 14.61 -5.00
N TYR A 40 1.28 13.47 -5.52
CA TYR A 40 -0.09 13.00 -5.48
C TYR A 40 -0.25 11.86 -4.49
N ARG A 41 -1.41 11.85 -3.84
CA ARG A 41 -1.84 10.74 -3.00
C ARG A 41 -2.40 9.65 -3.93
N PRO A 42 -1.91 8.40 -3.88
CA PRO A 42 -2.41 7.30 -4.70
C PRO A 42 -3.93 7.18 -4.65
N ILE A 43 -4.54 7.36 -3.48
CA ILE A 43 -6.00 7.27 -3.33
C ILE A 43 -6.76 8.28 -4.20
N VAL A 44 -6.27 9.50 -4.31
CA VAL A 44 -6.91 10.56 -5.13
C VAL A 44 -6.83 10.19 -6.61
N VAL A 45 -5.67 9.71 -7.06
CA VAL A 45 -5.44 9.29 -8.46
C VAL A 45 -6.33 8.10 -8.81
N ILE A 46 -6.51 7.14 -7.89
CA ILE A 46 -7.39 5.99 -8.06
C ILE A 46 -8.85 6.45 -8.23
N PHE A 47 -9.34 7.31 -7.33
CA PHE A 47 -10.71 7.81 -7.40
C PHE A 47 -10.99 8.60 -8.68
N ASP A 48 -10.08 9.49 -9.07
CA ASP A 48 -10.21 10.28 -10.29
C ASP A 48 -10.27 9.39 -11.55
N ASN A 49 -9.45 8.34 -11.60
CA ASN A 49 -9.46 7.36 -12.69
C ASN A 49 -10.71 6.48 -12.72
N LEU A 50 -11.24 6.11 -11.55
CA LEU A 50 -12.48 5.33 -11.44
C LEU A 50 -13.69 6.14 -11.88
N GLN A 51 -13.78 7.41 -11.46
CA GLN A 51 -14.91 8.28 -11.80
C GLN A 51 -14.97 8.57 -13.29
N ASN A 52 -13.81 8.80 -13.91
CA ASN A 52 -13.76 9.22 -15.32
C ASN A 52 -13.61 8.04 -16.30
N LEU A 53 -13.32 6.81 -15.82
CA LEU A 53 -13.00 5.61 -16.60
C LEU A 53 -12.09 5.88 -17.83
N ARG A 54 -11.29 6.96 -17.76
CA ARG A 54 -10.61 7.54 -18.93
C ARG A 54 -9.55 6.61 -19.48
N GLN A 55 -8.95 5.78 -18.62
CA GLN A 55 -7.79 4.96 -18.97
C GLN A 55 -7.82 3.60 -18.27
N PRO A 56 -8.40 2.55 -18.89
CA PRO A 56 -8.49 1.22 -18.27
C PRO A 56 -7.11 0.60 -17.98
N LYS A 57 -6.09 0.92 -18.79
CA LYS A 57 -4.70 0.51 -18.54
C LYS A 57 -4.14 1.11 -17.25
N LEU A 58 -4.43 2.39 -16.99
CA LEU A 58 -3.97 3.07 -15.77
C LEU A 58 -4.66 2.49 -14.53
N LEU A 59 -5.94 2.14 -14.65
CA LEU A 59 -6.72 1.51 -13.59
C LEU A 59 -6.15 0.14 -13.19
N LEU A 60 -5.71 -0.67 -14.17
CA LEU A 60 -5.01 -1.94 -13.91
C LEU A 60 -3.67 -1.73 -13.19
N ILE A 61 -2.87 -0.75 -13.62
CA ILE A 61 -1.60 -0.41 -12.97
C ILE A 61 -1.84 0.03 -11.52
N MET A 62 -2.84 0.87 -11.28
CA MET A 62 -3.20 1.34 -9.94
C MET A 62 -3.71 0.21 -9.04
N THR A 63 -4.48 -0.72 -9.60
CA THR A 63 -4.94 -1.91 -8.87
C THR A 63 -3.75 -2.78 -8.46
N LEU A 64 -2.82 -3.02 -9.39
CA LEU A 64 -1.59 -3.76 -9.09
C LEU A 64 -0.76 -3.05 -8.02
N PHE A 65 -0.66 -1.72 -8.08
CA PHE A 65 0.03 -0.91 -7.09
C PHE A 65 -0.57 -1.06 -5.68
N VAL A 66 -1.90 -1.03 -5.55
CA VAL A 66 -2.60 -1.29 -4.28
C VAL A 66 -2.30 -2.69 -3.76
N PHE A 67 -2.33 -3.71 -4.64
CA PHE A 67 -1.98 -5.08 -4.25
C PHE A 67 -0.55 -5.20 -3.73
N ILE A 68 0.41 -4.53 -4.38
CA ILE A 68 1.81 -4.51 -3.95
C ILE A 68 1.92 -3.87 -2.56
N ILE A 69 1.28 -2.72 -2.33
CA ILE A 69 1.31 -2.06 -1.01
C ILE A 69 0.71 -2.97 0.06
N TYR A 70 -0.45 -3.58 -0.22
CA TYR A 70 -1.09 -4.50 0.73
C TYR A 70 -0.16 -5.68 1.06
N PHE A 71 0.48 -6.27 0.03
CA PHE A 71 1.43 -7.36 0.22
C PHE A 71 2.62 -6.94 1.10
N LEU A 72 3.22 -5.77 0.83
CA LEU A 72 4.35 -5.26 1.61
C LEU A 72 3.97 -4.96 3.07
N VAL A 73 2.83 -4.31 3.30
CA VAL A 73 2.29 -4.06 4.65
C VAL A 73 2.04 -5.38 5.38
N SER A 74 1.41 -6.34 4.71
CA SER A 74 1.15 -7.66 5.26
C SER A 74 2.43 -8.42 5.61
N LEU A 75 3.47 -8.31 4.77
CA LEU A 75 4.78 -8.92 5.00
C LEU A 75 5.48 -8.27 6.19
N ALA A 76 5.46 -6.94 6.29
CA ALA A 76 6.03 -6.20 7.41
C ALA A 76 5.39 -6.62 8.74
N ILE A 77 4.05 -6.66 8.81
CA ILE A 77 3.31 -7.09 10.00
C ILE A 77 3.64 -8.54 10.36
N ALA A 78 3.72 -9.43 9.38
CA ALA A 78 4.12 -10.82 9.61
C ALA A 78 5.54 -10.91 10.21
N GLY A 79 6.50 -10.16 9.66
CA GLY A 79 7.87 -10.07 10.18
C GLY A 79 7.92 -9.52 11.61
N LEU A 80 7.26 -8.39 11.87
CA LEU A 80 7.13 -7.80 13.21
C LEU A 80 6.52 -8.78 14.22
N SER A 81 5.46 -9.48 13.83
CA SER A 81 4.78 -10.42 14.72
C SER A 81 5.61 -11.64 15.07
N LYS A 82 6.42 -12.13 14.11
CA LYS A 82 7.18 -13.35 14.24
C LYS A 82 8.53 -13.13 14.92
N PHE A 83 9.17 -11.99 14.69
CA PHE A 83 10.53 -11.72 15.17
C PHE A 83 10.56 -10.67 16.28
N ILE A 84 9.86 -9.55 16.14
CA ILE A 84 10.02 -8.40 17.04
C ILE A 84 9.19 -8.56 18.31
N LEU A 85 7.92 -8.95 18.22
CA LEU A 85 7.06 -9.18 19.39
C LEU A 85 7.62 -10.20 20.41
N PRO A 86 8.12 -11.38 20.00
CA PRO A 86 8.69 -12.34 20.96
C PRO A 86 10.00 -11.86 21.57
N ILE A 87 10.82 -11.09 20.85
CA ILE A 87 12.06 -10.49 21.41
C ILE A 87 11.71 -9.45 22.47
N LEU A 88 10.73 -8.58 22.20
CA LEU A 88 10.31 -7.55 23.15
C LEU A 88 9.70 -8.14 24.43
N LYS A 89 8.94 -9.25 24.28
CA LYS A 89 8.33 -9.96 25.41
C LYS A 89 9.34 -10.74 26.26
N ARG A 90 10.53 -11.04 25.72
CA ARG A 90 11.60 -11.76 26.44
C ARG A 90 12.45 -10.83 27.33
N HIS A 91 12.41 -9.53 27.07
CA HIS A 91 13.16 -8.50 27.82
C HIS A 91 12.31 -7.75 28.85
N ARG A 92 11.09 -8.21 29.12
CA ARG A 92 10.18 -7.65 30.12
C ARG A 92 9.80 -8.74 31.11
#